data_AF-A0A842M0U3-F1
#
_entry.id   AF-A0A842M0U3-F1
#
_cell.length_a   1.000
_cell.length_b   1.000
_cell.length_c   1.000
_cell.angle_alpha   90.00
_cell.angle_beta   90.00
_cell.angle_gamma   90.00
#
_symmetry.space_group_name_H-M   'P 1'
#
loop_
_entity.id
_entity.type
_entity.pdbx_description
1 polymer ?
#
loop_
_entity_poly.entity_id
_entity_poly.type
_entity_poly.pdbx_seq_one_letter_code
_entity_poly.pdbx_strand_id
1 'polypeptide(L)'
;MSEVKKIEELNPASRGVDVLVKILEVNPSREVSTRDGSSHSVAEALVGDETGCVLLSLWDDDIQRVKVGQTVSIKNGYVTLFRGSIRLNVGRYGTLEIAQEEISQVNMDNNISNRSYDQQVPKFRPLYRDDYKGKFRRRR
;
A
#
# COMPACT_ATOMS: atom_id res chain seq x y z
N MET A 1 -14.56 -19.09 -6.78
CA MET A 1 -13.53 -18.90 -5.75
C MET A 1 -12.50 -17.96 -6.35
N SER A 2 -12.29 -16.81 -5.73
CA SER A 2 -11.18 -15.93 -6.10
C SER A 2 -9.87 -16.64 -5.81
N GLU A 3 -8.91 -16.49 -6.73
CA GLU A 3 -7.59 -17.10 -6.62
C GLU A 3 -6.76 -16.35 -5.56
N VAL A 4 -6.21 -17.10 -4.60
CA VAL A 4 -5.31 -16.53 -3.59
C VAL A 4 -3.96 -16.29 -4.24
N LYS A 5 -3.56 -15.03 -4.32
CA LYS A 5 -2.30 -14.60 -4.92
C LYS A 5 -1.16 -14.69 -3.92
N LYS A 6 0.05 -14.97 -4.41
CA LYS A 6 1.27 -15.00 -3.62
C LYS A 6 1.91 -13.63 -3.48
N ILE A 7 2.65 -13.41 -2.40
CA ILE A 7 3.28 -12.11 -2.12
C ILE A 7 4.27 -11.73 -3.22
N GLU A 8 5.09 -12.67 -3.70
CA GLU A 8 6.11 -12.36 -4.72
C GLU A 8 5.54 -11.80 -6.03
N GLU A 9 4.30 -12.15 -6.35
CA GLU A 9 3.60 -11.76 -7.59
C GLU A 9 2.94 -10.38 -7.49
N LEU A 10 2.92 -9.78 -6.30
CA LEU A 10 2.38 -8.45 -6.10
C LEU A 10 3.26 -7.40 -6.77
N ASN A 11 2.61 -6.49 -7.47
CA ASN A 11 3.25 -5.39 -8.16
C ASN A 11 2.46 -4.09 -7.94
N PRO A 12 3.01 -2.92 -8.30
CA PRO A 12 2.35 -1.63 -8.05
C PRO A 12 0.98 -1.46 -8.74
N ALA A 13 0.67 -2.27 -9.75
CA ALA A 13 -0.61 -2.26 -10.46
C ALA A 13 -1.65 -3.23 -9.87
N SER A 14 -1.26 -4.05 -8.88
CA SER A 14 -2.12 -5.09 -8.30
C SER A 14 -3.26 -4.49 -7.48
N ARG A 15 -4.49 -4.85 -7.83
CA ARG A 15 -5.74 -4.42 -7.19
C ARG A 15 -6.72 -5.58 -7.13
N GLY A 16 -7.59 -5.59 -6.12
CA GLY A 16 -8.58 -6.64 -5.94
C GLY A 16 -7.94 -8.01 -5.74
N VAL A 17 -6.82 -8.05 -5.01
CA VAL A 17 -6.09 -9.29 -4.74
C VAL A 17 -6.55 -9.90 -3.44
N ASP A 18 -6.69 -11.22 -3.43
CA ASP A 18 -6.90 -12.01 -2.22
C ASP A 18 -5.57 -12.65 -1.85
N VAL A 19 -5.11 -12.48 -0.61
CA VAL A 19 -3.83 -13.01 -0.12
C VAL A 19 -4.02 -13.65 1.25
N LEU A 20 -3.24 -14.69 1.53
CA LEU A 20 -3.13 -15.31 2.84
C LEU A 20 -1.73 -15.06 3.37
N VAL A 21 -1.61 -14.39 4.51
CA VAL A 21 -0.32 -13.92 5.02
C VAL A 21 -0.22 -14.08 6.54
N LYS A 22 0.99 -14.35 7.02
CA LYS A 22 1.32 -14.35 8.44
C LYS A 22 1.87 -13.01 8.88
N ILE A 23 1.49 -12.58 10.06
CA ILE A 23 1.97 -11.35 10.67
C ILE A 23 3.28 -11.63 11.40
N LEU A 24 4.34 -10.98 10.98
CA LEU A 24 5.68 -11.12 11.53
C LEU A 24 5.98 -10.01 12.56
N GLU A 25 5.56 -8.79 12.27
CA GLU A 25 5.83 -7.62 13.10
C GLU A 25 4.70 -6.61 12.94
N VAL A 26 4.39 -5.85 14.00
CA VAL A 26 3.46 -4.73 13.96
C VAL A 26 4.19 -3.51 14.54
N ASN A 27 4.42 -2.50 13.71
CA ASN A 27 5.06 -1.26 14.10
C ASN A 27 4.13 -0.41 14.97
N PRO A 28 4.68 0.53 15.78
CA PRO A 28 3.87 1.47 16.53
C PRO A 28 2.91 2.24 15.62
N SER A 29 1.66 2.40 16.08
CA SER A 29 0.69 3.21 15.38
C SER A 29 1.07 4.70 15.42
N ARG A 30 0.71 5.41 14.37
CA ARG A 30 0.82 6.87 14.27
C ARG A 30 -0.52 7.46 13.89
N GLU A 31 -0.80 8.66 14.38
CA GLU A 31 -2.00 9.39 13.97
C GLU A 31 -1.78 10.10 12.63
N VAL A 32 -2.82 10.08 11.80
CA VAL A 32 -2.87 10.77 10.53
C VAL A 32 -4.18 11.56 10.47
N SER A 33 -4.06 12.87 10.29
CA SER A 33 -5.20 13.74 10.03
C SER A 33 -5.56 13.68 8.55
N THR A 34 -6.81 13.36 8.28
CA THR A 34 -7.38 13.40 6.92
C THR A 34 -7.73 14.82 6.51
N ARG A 35 -7.97 15.03 5.21
CA ARG A 35 -8.36 16.34 4.66
C ARG A 35 -9.65 16.89 5.28
N ASP A 36 -10.53 16.00 5.74
CA ASP A 36 -11.81 16.32 6.34
C ASP A 36 -11.70 16.63 7.84
N GLY A 37 -10.49 16.60 8.41
CA GLY A 37 -10.21 16.93 9.80
C GLY A 37 -10.31 15.74 10.77
N SER A 38 -10.75 14.57 10.31
CA SER A 38 -10.79 13.35 11.13
C SER A 38 -9.39 12.81 11.35
N SER A 39 -9.09 12.42 12.59
CA SER A 39 -7.87 11.69 12.96
C SER A 39 -8.09 10.19 12.84
N HIS A 40 -7.17 9.50 12.18
CA HIS A 40 -7.14 8.04 12.05
C HIS A 40 -5.81 7.50 12.54
N SER A 41 -5.81 6.31 13.10
CA SER A 41 -4.59 5.60 13.48
C SER A 41 -4.15 4.70 12.33
N VAL A 42 -2.87 4.75 11.98
CA VAL A 42 -2.27 3.84 11.00
C VAL A 42 -1.05 3.16 11.61
N ALA A 43 -0.94 1.86 11.43
CA ALA A 43 0.25 1.07 11.76
C ALA A 43 0.74 0.34 10.51
N GLU A 44 2.05 0.14 10.41
CA GLU A 44 2.62 -0.74 9.39
C GLU A 44 2.90 -2.10 10.02
N ALA A 45 2.45 -3.18 9.40
CA ALA A 45 2.76 -4.53 9.83
C ALA A 45 3.57 -5.25 8.74
N LEU A 46 4.65 -5.92 9.14
CA LEU A 46 5.36 -6.82 8.24
C LEU A 46 4.57 -8.12 8.17
N VAL A 47 4.09 -8.45 6.97
CA VAL A 47 3.34 -9.69 6.71
C VAL A 47 3.98 -10.46 5.58
N GLY A 48 3.81 -11.78 5.55
CA GLY A 48 4.38 -12.57 4.45
C GLY A 48 3.86 -14.00 4.37
N ASP A 49 4.23 -14.64 3.28
CA ASP A 49 3.98 -16.04 2.97
C ASP A 49 5.30 -16.74 2.62
N GLU A 50 5.26 -17.98 2.15
CA GLU A 50 6.44 -18.74 1.76
C GLU A 50 7.20 -18.11 0.57
N THR A 51 6.58 -17.21 -0.18
CA THR A 51 7.16 -16.58 -1.38
C THR A 51 7.86 -15.26 -1.07
N GLY A 52 7.38 -14.51 -0.07
CA GLY A 52 7.99 -13.24 0.32
C GLY A 52 7.27 -12.53 1.46
N CYS A 53 7.72 -11.31 1.75
CA CYS A 53 7.07 -10.44 2.72
C CYS A 53 6.85 -9.02 2.18
N VAL A 54 5.84 -8.35 2.73
CA VAL A 54 5.39 -7.02 2.35
C VAL A 54 4.91 -6.25 3.59
N LEU A 55 5.01 -4.93 3.54
CA LEU A 55 4.41 -4.07 4.55
C LEU A 55 2.91 -3.85 4.26
N LEU A 56 2.07 -4.26 5.21
CA LEU A 56 0.63 -4.04 5.26
C LEU A 56 0.33 -2.77 6.04
N SER A 57 -0.53 -1.91 5.50
CA SER A 57 -1.06 -0.75 6.24
C SER A 57 -2.36 -1.13 6.95
N LEU A 58 -2.33 -1.10 8.28
CA LEU A 58 -3.46 -1.37 9.16
C LEU A 58 -4.06 -0.05 9.63
N TRP A 59 -5.38 0.07 9.59
CA TRP A 59 -6.10 1.29 9.94
C TRP A 59 -7.02 1.05 11.15
N ASP A 60 -7.04 2.01 12.06
CA ASP A 60 -7.97 2.08 13.19
C ASP A 60 -8.13 0.74 13.92
N ASP A 61 -9.34 0.15 13.89
CA ASP A 61 -9.66 -1.09 14.59
C ASP A 61 -8.86 -2.30 14.10
N ASP A 62 -8.43 -2.33 12.83
CA ASP A 62 -7.66 -3.45 12.30
C ASP A 62 -6.30 -3.59 13.01
N ILE A 63 -5.76 -2.50 13.56
CA ILE A 63 -4.52 -2.52 14.35
C ILE A 63 -4.69 -3.38 15.61
N GLN A 64 -5.86 -3.35 16.23
CA GLN A 64 -6.14 -4.11 17.47
C GLN A 64 -6.60 -5.54 17.19
N ARG A 65 -7.18 -5.79 16.01
CA ARG A 65 -7.70 -7.11 15.62
C ARG A 65 -6.59 -8.12 15.34
N VAL A 66 -5.42 -7.64 14.93
CA VAL A 66 -4.31 -8.50 14.55
C VAL A 66 -3.26 -8.66 15.65
N LYS A 67 -2.59 -9.81 15.66
CA LYS A 67 -1.44 -10.07 16.54
C LYS A 67 -0.30 -10.72 15.77
N VAL A 68 0.92 -10.44 16.20
CA VAL A 68 2.13 -11.10 15.70
C VAL A 68 1.99 -12.62 15.85
N GLY A 69 2.38 -13.35 14.81
CA GLY A 69 2.28 -14.80 14.71
C GLY A 69 0.98 -15.32 14.10
N GLN A 70 -0.08 -14.50 14.01
CA GLN A 70 -1.35 -14.92 13.42
C GLN A 70 -1.28 -14.93 11.89
N THR A 71 -2.08 -15.82 11.29
CA THR A 71 -2.33 -15.81 9.85
C THR A 71 -3.64 -15.09 9.59
N VAL A 72 -3.63 -14.19 8.61
CA VAL A 72 -4.78 -13.40 8.20
C VAL A 72 -5.05 -13.59 6.72
N SER A 73 -6.32 -13.69 6.37
CA SER A 73 -6.82 -13.64 5.00
C SER A 73 -7.26 -12.21 4.71
N ILE A 74 -6.64 -11.63 3.68
CA ILE A 74 -7.00 -10.33 3.15
C ILE A 74 -7.73 -10.57 1.84
N LYS A 75 -8.95 -10.06 1.71
CA LYS A 75 -9.73 -10.12 0.48
C LYS A 75 -9.91 -8.74 -0.12
N ASN A 76 -9.88 -8.68 -1.45
CA ASN A 76 -10.01 -7.45 -2.23
C ASN A 76 -9.04 -6.35 -1.76
N GLY A 77 -7.80 -6.76 -1.48
CA GLY A 77 -6.69 -5.89 -1.14
C GLY A 77 -6.13 -5.17 -2.38
N TYR A 78 -5.33 -4.15 -2.16
CA TYR A 78 -4.68 -3.41 -3.24
C TYR A 78 -3.29 -2.94 -2.84
N VAL A 79 -2.43 -2.79 -3.84
CA VAL A 79 -1.07 -2.28 -3.67
C VAL A 79 -1.05 -0.79 -3.96
N THR A 80 -0.33 -0.05 -3.12
CA THR A 80 0.04 1.35 -3.37
C THR A 80 1.55 1.53 -3.26
N LEU A 81 2.04 2.63 -3.83
CA LEU A 81 3.40 3.08 -3.62
C LEU A 81 3.41 4.19 -2.57
N PHE A 82 4.06 3.93 -1.45
CA PHE A 82 4.36 4.94 -0.44
C PHE A 82 5.84 5.29 -0.53
N ARG A 83 6.15 6.52 -0.96
CA ARG A 83 7.53 7.01 -1.17
C ARG A 83 8.36 6.09 -2.08
N GLY A 84 7.74 5.55 -3.13
CA GLY A 84 8.38 4.63 -4.09
C GLY A 84 8.43 3.16 -3.64
N SER A 85 8.01 2.83 -2.42
CA SER A 85 7.99 1.46 -1.90
C SER A 85 6.57 0.88 -1.89
N ILE A 86 6.45 -0.43 -2.14
CA ILE A 86 5.17 -1.13 -2.12
C ILE A 86 4.57 -1.17 -0.70
N ARG A 87 3.26 -0.95 -0.61
CA ARG A 87 2.41 -1.22 0.56
C ARG A 87 1.16 -1.97 0.16
N LEU A 88 0.86 -3.05 0.88
CA LEU A 88 -0.42 -3.73 0.80
C LEU A 88 -1.44 -2.98 1.67
N ASN A 89 -2.65 -2.81 1.16
CA ASN A 89 -3.74 -2.09 1.82
C ASN A 89 -5.05 -2.85 1.68
N VAL A 90 -5.95 -2.66 2.63
CA VAL A 90 -7.33 -3.17 2.59
C VAL A 90 -8.25 -1.99 2.24
N GLY A 91 -9.06 -2.15 1.20
CA GLY A 91 -9.96 -1.10 0.72
C GLY A 91 -11.28 -1.07 1.47
N ARG A 92 -12.14 -0.10 1.17
CA ARG A 92 -13.51 -0.01 1.70
C ARG A 92 -14.33 -1.29 1.50
N TYR A 93 -14.09 -1.98 0.41
CA TYR A 93 -14.76 -3.24 0.04
C TYR A 93 -13.87 -4.47 0.28
N GLY A 94 -12.72 -4.26 0.93
CA GLY A 94 -11.83 -5.34 1.33
C GLY A 94 -12.17 -5.81 2.74
N THR A 95 -11.75 -7.01 3.06
CA THR A 95 -11.88 -7.57 4.41
C THR A 95 -10.55 -8.11 4.88
N LEU A 96 -10.33 -7.99 6.19
CA LEU A 96 -9.22 -8.61 6.91
C LEU A 96 -9.83 -9.51 7.98
N GLU A 97 -9.54 -10.81 7.88
CA GLU A 97 -10.06 -11.85 8.77
C GLU A 97 -8.93 -12.75 9.25
N ILE A 98 -9.00 -13.20 10.50
CA ILE A 98 -8.07 -14.21 11.02
C ILE A 98 -8.39 -15.53 10.34
N ALA A 99 -7.40 -16.13 9.68
CA ALA A 99 -7.55 -17.40 9.00
C ALA A 99 -7.35 -18.56 9.99
N GLN A 100 -8.02 -19.67 9.74
CA GLN A 100 -7.76 -20.94 10.45
C GLN A 100 -6.51 -21.65 9.93
N GLU A 101 -6.13 -21.38 8.69
CA GLU A 101 -4.94 -21.92 8.07
C GLU A 101 -3.70 -21.22 8.61
N GLU A 102 -2.70 -21.98 9.03
CA GLU A 102 -1.45 -21.44 9.56
C GLU A 102 -0.32 -21.51 8.53
N ILE A 103 0.30 -20.37 8.25
CA ILE A 103 1.53 -20.33 7.47
C ILE A 103 2.70 -20.64 8.40
N SER A 104 3.38 -21.76 8.14
CA SER A 104 4.49 -22.24 8.97
C SER A 104 5.79 -21.48 8.70
N GLN A 105 6.10 -21.24 7.43
CA GLN A 105 7.34 -20.60 6.99
C GLN A 105 7.03 -19.35 6.17
N VAL A 106 7.79 -18.29 6.43
CA VAL A 106 7.69 -17.03 5.68
C VAL A 106 9.07 -16.69 5.13
N ASN A 107 9.13 -16.35 3.86
CA ASN A 107 10.37 -15.92 3.22
C ASN A 107 10.61 -14.43 3.50
N MET A 108 11.37 -14.13 4.55
CA MET A 108 11.71 -12.76 4.94
C MET A 108 12.78 -12.12 4.03
N ASP A 109 13.58 -12.94 3.34
CA ASP A 109 14.65 -12.46 2.46
C ASP A 109 14.07 -11.76 1.21
N ASN A 110 12.92 -12.25 0.72
CA ASN A 110 12.19 -11.61 -0.38
C ASN A 110 11.19 -10.55 0.12
N ASN A 111 11.70 -9.46 0.68
CA ASN A 111 10.86 -8.33 1.06
C ASN A 111 10.55 -7.44 -0.15
N ILE A 112 9.34 -7.55 -0.71
CA ILE A 112 8.91 -6.78 -1.89
C ILE A 112 8.71 -5.29 -1.58
N SER A 113 8.53 -4.92 -0.30
CA SER A 113 8.38 -3.51 0.10
C SER A 113 9.69 -2.72 0.07
N ASN A 114 10.83 -3.42 0.06
CA ASN A 114 12.16 -2.81 -0.11
C ASN A 114 12.47 -2.43 -1.57
N ARG A 115 11.66 -2.92 -2.53
CA ARG A 115 11.81 -2.58 -3.95
C ARG A 115 11.42 -1.11 -4.13
N SER A 116 12.30 -0.34 -4.78
CA SER A 116 12.06 1.05 -5.14
C SER A 116 11.52 1.13 -6.57
N TYR A 117 10.37 1.77 -6.74
CA TYR A 117 9.75 2.03 -8.02
C TYR A 117 9.83 3.53 -8.33
N ASP A 118 10.31 3.87 -9.53
CA ASP A 118 10.25 5.25 -10.02
C ASP A 118 8.79 5.65 -10.20
N GLN A 119 8.28 6.44 -9.25
CA GLN A 119 7.00 7.10 -9.41
C GLN A 119 7.19 8.20 -10.46
N GLN A 120 7.03 7.84 -11.74
CA GLN A 120 6.99 8.82 -12.82
C GLN A 120 5.78 9.73 -12.59
N VAL A 121 5.98 10.82 -11.86
CA VAL A 121 5.05 11.93 -11.84
C VAL A 121 4.91 12.38 -13.29
N PRO A 122 3.69 12.37 -13.87
CA PRO A 122 3.49 12.90 -15.20
C PRO A 122 4.04 14.32 -15.20
N LYS A 123 5.07 14.59 -16.02
CA LYS A 123 5.62 15.94 -16.16
C LYS A 123 4.45 16.84 -16.52
N PHE A 124 4.11 17.78 -15.64
CA PHE A 124 3.05 18.75 -15.87
C PHE A 124 3.32 19.44 -17.22
N ARG A 125 2.46 19.15 -18.21
CA ARG A 125 2.46 19.85 -19.49
C ARG A 125 1.34 20.89 -19.42
N PRO A 126 1.65 22.18 -19.18
CA PRO A 126 0.61 23.20 -19.22
C PRO A 126 -0.06 23.18 -20.59
N LEU A 127 -1.40 23.14 -20.59
CA LEU A 127 -2.22 23.15 -21.81
C LEU A 127 -2.27 24.53 -22.48
N TYR A 128 -1.73 25.57 -21.86
CA TYR A 128 -1.67 26.91 -22.42
C TYR A 128 -0.30 27.18 -23.03
N ARG A 129 -0.28 27.38 -24.35
CA ARG A 129 0.85 27.91 -25.10
C ARG A 129 0.93 29.41 -24.78
N ASP A 130 2.04 29.83 -24.19
CA ASP A 130 2.31 31.24 -23.91
C ASP A 130 2.62 31.97 -25.23
N ASP A 131 1.57 32.31 -25.98
CA ASP A 131 1.65 33.08 -27.23
C ASP A 131 1.53 34.60 -26.97
N TYR A 132 1.90 35.09 -25.78
CA TYR A 132 2.02 36.53 -25.53
C TYR A 132 3.43 37.04 -25.85
N LYS A 133 3.84 36.92 -27.12
CA LYS A 133 4.93 37.73 -27.67
C LYS A 133 4.46 39.17 -27.90
N GLY A 134 4.74 40.01 -26.91
CA GLY A 134 5.25 41.38 -27.07
C GLY A 134 4.58 42.31 -28.09
N LYS A 135 3.70 43.19 -27.61
CA LYS A 135 3.42 44.49 -28.26
C LYS A 135 3.50 45.64 -27.25
N PHE A 136 4.68 45.84 -26.65
CA PHE A 136 5.04 47.16 -26.12
C PHE A 136 5.74 47.95 -27.23
N ARG A 137 4.94 48.65 -28.04
CA ARG A 137 5.44 49.74 -28.87
C ARG A 137 5.73 50.92 -27.95
N ARG A 138 7.00 51.13 -27.60
CA ARG A 138 7.49 52.43 -27.10
C ARG A 138 7.27 53.46 -28.21
N ARG A 139 6.38 54.42 -27.99
CA ARG A 139 6.40 55.69 -28.72
C ARG A 139 7.21 56.70 -27.90
N ARG A 140 8.15 57.35 -28.60
CA ARG A 140 8.93 58.51 -28.15
C ARG A 140 8.00 59.68 -27.83
#